data_AF-A0A3P6ERL8-F1
#
_entry.id   AF-A0A3P6ERL8-F1
#
_cell.length_a   1.000
_cell.length_b   1.000
_cell.length_c   1.000
_cell.angle_alpha   90.00
_cell.angle_beta   90.00
_cell.angle_gamma   90.00
#
_symmetry.space_group_name_H-M   'P 1'
#
loop_
_entity.id
_entity.type
_entity.pdbx_description
1 polymer ?
#
loop_
_entity_poly.entity_id
_entity_poly.type
_entity_poly.pdbx_seq_one_letter_code
_entity_poly.pdbx_strand_id
1 'polypeptide(L)'
;MNLGLVKQIGDGKDSNVWSINWLLDTSALPPMYRQDSLVDITLKVCDLFIPNKDIWDKEKVRETLTPEDAERVLRLKPSLSRLDSDVWGGFSPDSTFLNLHYLVACTKKRNSELGNFKTFPWILWNLWKSRNELVFENSRS
;
A
#
# COMPACT_ATOMS: atom_id res chain seq x y z
N MET A 1 -0.63 14.88 3.93
CA MET A 1 -0.57 13.65 4.75
C MET A 1 0.63 12.87 4.27
N ASN A 2 1.61 12.65 5.15
CA ASN A 2 2.78 11.84 4.82
C ASN A 2 2.38 10.39 5.11
N LEU A 3 1.98 9.63 4.09
CA LEU A 3 1.52 8.25 4.29
C LEU A 3 2.64 7.30 4.71
N GLY A 4 3.90 7.72 4.55
CA GLY A 4 5.08 6.95 4.96
C GLY A 4 5.32 5.72 4.09
N LEU A 5 6.27 4.90 4.54
CA LEU A 5 6.59 3.61 3.94
C LEU A 5 5.53 2.59 4.32
N VAL A 6 5.01 1.87 3.34
CA VAL A 6 4.01 0.81 3.48
C VAL A 6 4.60 -0.48 2.95
N LYS A 7 4.40 -1.58 3.65
CA LYS A 7 4.74 -2.90 3.13
C LYS A 7 3.63 -3.39 2.20
N GLN A 8 3.94 -3.55 0.92
CA GLN A 8 3.09 -4.28 -0.01
C GLN A 8 3.32 -5.77 0.21
N ILE A 9 2.27 -6.46 0.67
CA ILE A 9 2.30 -7.90 0.94
C ILE A 9 2.25 -8.68 -0.37
N GLY A 10 3.27 -9.51 -0.57
CA GLY A 10 3.36 -10.55 -1.59
C GLY A 10 3.16 -11.92 -0.96
N ASP A 11 4.26 -12.62 -0.65
CA ASP A 11 4.26 -13.95 -0.04
C ASP A 11 4.18 -13.93 1.49
N GLY A 12 4.37 -12.77 2.13
CA GLY A 12 4.08 -12.54 3.54
C GLY A 12 4.95 -13.31 4.54
N LYS A 13 6.02 -13.98 4.10
CA LYS A 13 6.85 -14.86 4.95
C LYS A 13 7.73 -14.09 5.92
N ASP A 14 8.29 -12.98 5.45
CA ASP A 14 9.16 -12.14 6.27
C ASP A 14 8.37 -11.05 7.00
N SER A 15 7.16 -10.75 6.53
CA SER A 15 6.27 -9.75 7.09
C SER A 15 5.56 -10.23 8.36
N ASN A 16 5.85 -9.60 9.50
CA ASN A 16 5.12 -9.81 10.74
C ASN A 16 3.87 -8.91 10.79
N VAL A 17 2.74 -9.49 11.19
CA VAL A 17 1.42 -8.84 11.11
C VAL A 17 1.35 -7.54 11.93
N TRP A 18 2.02 -7.51 13.09
CA TRP A 18 1.83 -6.48 14.11
C TRP A 18 2.87 -5.37 14.10
N SER A 19 4.05 -5.64 13.54
CA SER A 19 5.22 -4.74 13.59
C SER A 19 5.43 -3.91 12.33
N ILE A 20 4.72 -4.23 11.24
CA ILE A 20 4.87 -3.52 9.97
C ILE A 20 3.59 -2.78 9.60
N ASN A 21 3.75 -1.69 8.84
CA ASN A 21 2.64 -0.90 8.35
C ASN A 21 2.21 -1.42 6.98
N TRP A 22 1.21 -2.28 6.92
CA TRP A 22 0.75 -2.90 5.66
C TRP A 22 -0.73 -2.64 5.35
N LEU A 23 -1.47 -2.01 6.27
CA LEU A 23 -2.84 -1.54 6.02
C LEU A 23 -2.82 -0.07 5.62
N LEU A 24 -3.43 0.22 4.47
CA LEU A 24 -3.55 1.58 3.92
C LEU A 24 -4.97 2.10 4.17
N ASP A 25 -5.14 2.95 5.18
CA ASP A 25 -6.39 3.70 5.41
C ASP A 25 -6.14 5.21 5.23
N THR A 26 -6.06 5.97 6.32
CA THR A 26 -5.70 7.39 6.31
C THR A 26 -4.20 7.63 6.55
N SER A 27 -3.53 6.63 7.12
CA SER A 27 -2.08 6.50 7.29
C SER A 27 -1.71 5.02 7.25
N ALA A 28 -0.46 4.71 6.90
CA ALA A 28 0.06 3.35 6.97
C ALA A 28 0.13 2.89 8.43
N LEU A 29 -0.63 1.86 8.79
CA LEU A 29 -0.69 1.35 10.17
C LEU A 29 -0.66 -0.19 10.18
N PRO A 30 -0.19 -0.79 11.29
CA PRO A 30 -0.41 -2.20 11.52
C PRO A 30 -1.88 -2.44 11.93
N PRO A 31 -2.45 -3.62 11.64
CA PRO A 31 -3.75 -4.01 12.16
C PRO A 31 -3.78 -4.06 13.69
N MET A 32 -4.95 -3.79 14.26
CA MET A 32 -5.20 -3.96 15.68
C MET A 32 -5.60 -5.41 15.99
N TYR A 33 -5.02 -5.94 17.05
CA TYR A 33 -5.43 -7.22 17.61
C TYR A 33 -6.72 -7.08 18.41
N ARG A 34 -7.45 -8.20 18.56
CA ARG A 34 -8.60 -8.27 19.46
C ARG A 34 -8.12 -8.30 20.92
N GLN A 35 -8.62 -7.38 21.76
CA GLN A 35 -8.23 -7.25 23.18
C GLN A 35 -8.47 -8.52 24.02
N ASP A 36 -9.41 -9.36 23.60
CA ASP A 36 -9.84 -10.55 24.35
C ASP A 36 -9.18 -11.86 23.87
N SER A 37 -8.18 -11.80 22.98
CA SER A 37 -7.56 -12.99 22.36
C SER A 37 -6.10 -13.18 22.81
N LEU A 38 -5.65 -14.43 22.91
CA LEU A 38 -4.23 -14.76 23.06
C LEU A 38 -3.53 -14.48 21.73
N VAL A 39 -2.97 -13.28 21.60
CA VAL A 39 -2.32 -12.83 20.37
C VAL A 39 -0.93 -13.40 20.28
N ASP A 40 -0.67 -14.15 19.22
CA ASP A 40 0.69 -14.52 18.84
C ASP A 40 1.41 -13.30 18.25
N ILE A 41 2.34 -12.73 19.01
CA ILE A 41 3.17 -11.59 18.57
C ILE A 41 4.13 -11.95 17.43
N THR A 42 4.41 -13.25 17.22
CA THR A 42 5.31 -13.72 16.16
C THR A 42 4.60 -14.01 14.84
N LEU A 43 3.27 -13.89 14.82
CA LEU A 43 2.42 -14.19 13.67
C LEU A 43 2.90 -13.51 12.39
N LYS A 44 3.13 -14.31 11.35
CA LYS A 44 3.48 -13.83 10.01
C LYS A 44 2.23 -13.62 9.17
N VAL A 45 2.33 -12.71 8.21
CA VAL A 45 1.23 -12.45 7.28
C VAL A 45 0.93 -13.71 6.45
N CYS A 46 1.94 -14.53 6.14
CA CYS A 46 1.75 -15.80 5.45
C CYS A 46 0.85 -16.79 6.19
N ASP A 47 0.82 -16.73 7.52
CA ASP A 47 0.01 -17.64 8.33
C ASP A 47 -1.49 -17.31 8.25
N LEU A 48 -1.85 -16.12 7.76
CA LEU A 48 -3.23 -15.71 7.52
C LEU A 48 -3.76 -16.18 6.15
N PHE A 49 -2.91 -16.81 5.32
CA PHE A 49 -3.31 -17.38 4.04
C PHE A 49 -3.77 -18.83 4.20
N ILE A 50 -4.62 -19.26 3.26
CA ILE A 50 -4.85 -20.68 3.05
C ILE A 50 -3.57 -21.28 2.45
N PRO A 51 -3.06 -22.43 2.97
CA PRO A 51 -1.84 -23.04 2.46
C PRO A 51 -1.85 -23.23 0.94
N ASN A 52 -0.77 -22.80 0.27
CA ASN A 52 -0.56 -22.87 -1.18
C ASN A 52 -1.62 -22.13 -2.03
N LYS A 53 -2.33 -21.14 -1.47
CA LYS A 53 -3.30 -20.34 -2.21
C LYS A 53 -3.12 -18.85 -1.96
N ASP A 54 -3.31 -18.05 -3.00
CA ASP A 54 -3.38 -16.57 -2.93
C ASP A 54 -4.71 -16.09 -2.33
N ILE A 55 -5.19 -16.76 -1.28
CA ILE A 55 -6.52 -16.54 -0.69
C ILE A 55 -6.36 -16.44 0.83
N TRP A 56 -6.89 -15.37 1.40
CA TRP A 56 -6.98 -15.18 2.84
C TRP A 56 -7.89 -16.22 3.49
N ASP A 57 -7.46 -16.75 4.63
CA ASP A 57 -8.32 -17.53 5.51
C ASP A 57 -9.25 -16.56 6.27
N LYS A 58 -10.50 -16.47 5.81
CA LYS A 58 -11.48 -15.51 6.34
C LYS A 58 -11.80 -15.73 7.80
N GLU A 59 -11.82 -16.98 8.25
CA GLU A 59 -12.12 -17.32 9.63
C GLU A 59 -10.96 -16.89 10.51
N LYS A 60 -9.74 -17.32 10.16
CA LYS A 60 -8.54 -16.97 10.90
C LYS A 60 -8.28 -15.46 10.96
N VAL A 61 -8.47 -14.74 9.86
CA VAL A 61 -8.32 -13.27 9.82
C VAL A 61 -9.34 -12.59 10.75
N ARG A 62 -10.61 -13.02 10.74
CA ARG A 62 -11.66 -12.43 11.59
C ARG A 62 -11.52 -12.76 13.06
N GLU A 63 -10.95 -13.92 13.38
CA GLU A 63 -10.64 -14.30 14.77
C GLU A 63 -9.46 -13.51 15.33
N THR A 64 -8.45 -13.24 14.50
CA THR A 64 -7.19 -12.62 14.91
C THR A 64 -7.29 -11.09 14.98
N LEU A 65 -7.95 -10.48 13.99
CA LEU A 65 -8.02 -9.02 13.83
C LEU A 65 -9.34 -8.45 14.36
N THR A 66 -9.37 -7.14 14.60
CA THR A 66 -10.63 -6.40 14.77
C THR A 66 -11.50 -6.56 13.51
N PRO A 67 -12.84 -6.57 13.63
CA PRO A 67 -13.71 -6.73 12.46
C PRO A 67 -13.49 -5.63 11.42
N GLU A 68 -13.12 -4.42 11.84
CA GLU A 68 -12.79 -3.32 10.93
C GLU A 68 -11.53 -3.63 10.12
N ASP A 69 -10.44 -4.08 10.76
CA ASP A 69 -9.19 -4.40 10.07
C ASP A 69 -9.27 -5.70 9.27
N ALA A 70 -10.03 -6.68 9.74
CA ALA A 70 -10.29 -7.92 9.03
C ALA A 70 -10.89 -7.64 7.64
N GLU A 71 -11.92 -6.79 7.56
CA GLU A 71 -12.53 -6.43 6.28
C GLU A 71 -11.57 -5.63 5.37
N ARG A 72 -10.61 -4.88 5.94
CA ARG A 72 -9.55 -4.22 5.15
C ARG A 72 -8.56 -5.24 4.58
N VAL A 73 -8.09 -6.17 5.40
CA VAL A 73 -7.18 -7.24 4.96
C VAL A 73 -7.83 -8.08 3.86
N LEU A 74 -9.10 -8.44 4.02
CA LEU A 74 -9.84 -9.24 3.04
C LEU A 74 -10.02 -8.54 1.67
N ARG A 75 -9.89 -7.21 1.60
CA ARG A 75 -9.90 -6.46 0.33
C ARG A 75 -8.55 -6.48 -0.39
N LEU A 76 -7.46 -6.76 0.33
CA LEU A 76 -6.14 -6.89 -0.27
C LEU A 76 -6.08 -8.18 -1.09
N LYS A 77 -5.45 -8.11 -2.27
CA LYS A 77 -5.16 -9.29 -3.08
C LYS A 77 -3.69 -9.67 -2.86
N PRO A 78 -3.41 -10.75 -2.11
CA PRO A 78 -2.05 -11.22 -1.94
C PRO A 78 -1.55 -11.85 -3.25
N SER A 79 -0.23 -11.96 -3.38
CA SER A 79 0.40 -12.65 -4.51
C SER A 79 1.63 -13.41 -4.03
N LEU A 80 1.50 -14.73 -3.85
CA LEU A 80 2.56 -15.64 -3.44
C LEU A 80 3.71 -15.72 -4.45
N SER A 81 3.49 -15.26 -5.69
CA SER A 81 4.52 -15.18 -6.74
C SER A 81 5.44 -13.96 -6.60
N ARG A 82 5.09 -12.98 -5.74
CA ARG A 82 5.86 -11.75 -5.53
C ARG A 82 6.39 -11.72 -4.10
N LEU A 83 7.60 -11.23 -3.92
CA LEU A 83 8.15 -10.94 -2.59
C LEU A 83 7.52 -9.68 -2.01
N ASP A 84 7.48 -9.61 -0.69
CA ASP A 84 7.08 -8.40 0.02
C ASP A 84 7.98 -7.22 -0.37
N SER A 85 7.39 -6.05 -0.63
CA SER A 85 8.14 -4.87 -1.08
C SER A 85 7.73 -3.61 -0.33
N ASP A 86 8.70 -2.71 -0.13
CA ASP A 86 8.47 -1.42 0.50
C ASP A 86 8.03 -0.40 -0.55
N VAL A 87 6.80 0.11 -0.41
CA VAL A 87 6.21 1.10 -1.31
C VAL A 87 5.88 2.38 -0.55
N TRP A 88 6.03 3.53 -1.19
CA TRP A 88 5.58 4.77 -0.58
C TRP A 88 4.06 4.85 -0.64
N GLY A 89 3.40 5.06 0.49
CA GLY A 89 1.93 5.03 0.55
C GLY A 89 1.30 5.96 -0.48
N GLY A 90 0.43 5.40 -1.34
CA GLY A 90 -0.25 6.12 -2.41
C GLY A 90 0.47 6.12 -3.76
N PHE A 91 1.74 5.71 -3.82
CA PHE A 91 2.48 5.63 -5.07
C PHE A 91 2.78 4.17 -5.44
N SER A 92 2.41 3.82 -6.66
CA SER A 92 2.85 2.61 -7.34
C SER A 92 4.28 2.79 -7.87
N PRO A 93 5.20 1.82 -7.62
CA PRO A 93 6.53 1.83 -8.21
C PRO A 93 6.49 1.59 -9.74
N ASP A 94 5.47 0.86 -10.20
CA ASP A 94 5.43 0.32 -11.57
C ASP A 94 4.48 1.11 -12.49
N SER A 95 3.76 2.12 -11.96
CA SER A 95 2.72 2.82 -12.72
C SER A 95 2.64 4.31 -12.43
N THR A 96 3.14 5.09 -13.39
CA THR A 96 2.99 6.55 -13.43
C THR A 96 1.52 6.97 -13.52
N PHE A 97 0.67 6.18 -14.18
CA PHE A 97 -0.77 6.42 -14.24
C PHE A 97 -1.43 6.29 -12.87
N LEU A 98 -1.15 5.22 -12.11
CA LEU A 98 -1.67 5.06 -10.75
C LEU A 98 -1.20 6.18 -9.83
N ASN A 99 0.05 6.60 -9.96
CA ASN A 99 0.59 7.75 -9.22
C ASN A 99 -0.18 9.04 -9.52
N LEU A 100 -0.44 9.30 -10.81
CA LEU A 100 -1.21 10.47 -11.23
C LEU A 100 -2.67 10.38 -10.76
N HIS A 101 -3.29 9.21 -10.90
CA HIS A 101 -4.67 8.98 -10.45
C HIS A 101 -4.79 9.16 -8.93
N TYR A 102 -3.83 8.66 -8.15
CA TYR A 102 -3.76 8.86 -6.71
C TYR A 102 -3.66 10.35 -6.36
N LEU A 103 -2.78 11.10 -7.03
CA LEU A 103 -2.66 12.56 -6.85
C LEU A 103 -3.99 13.27 -7.14
N VAL A 104 -4.68 12.91 -8.22
CA VAL A 104 -6.00 13.47 -8.56
C VAL A 104 -7.07 13.05 -7.54
N ALA A 105 -7.05 11.81 -7.04
CA ALA A 105 -7.98 11.38 -5.99
C ALA A 105 -7.77 12.18 -4.69
N CYS A 106 -6.52 12.47 -4.32
CA CYS A 106 -6.19 13.34 -3.20
C CYS A 106 -6.74 14.77 -3.38
N THR A 107 -6.80 15.28 -4.62
CA THR A 107 -7.37 16.62 -4.87
C THR A 107 -8.87 16.70 -4.63
N LYS A 108 -9.63 15.60 -4.85
CA LYS A 108 -11.09 15.58 -4.68
C LYS A 108 -11.54 15.47 -3.23
N LYS A 109 -10.72 14.89 -2.34
CA LYS A 109 -11.05 14.71 -0.92
C LYS A 109 -10.89 15.98 -0.07
N ARG A 110 -10.29 17.06 -0.59
CA ARG A 110 -9.86 18.23 0.19
C ARG A 110 -10.24 19.56 -0.48
N ASN A 111 -11.51 19.95 -0.37
CA ASN A 111 -11.97 21.29 -0.75
C ASN A 111 -11.52 22.43 0.21
N SER A 112 -10.54 22.22 1.10
CA SER A 112 -10.28 23.15 2.21
C SER A 112 -8.88 23.75 2.35
N GLU A 113 -7.90 23.48 1.49
CA GLU A 113 -6.60 24.21 1.58
C GLU A 113 -6.02 24.54 0.21
N LEU A 114 -6.30 25.77 -0.21
CA LEU A 114 -5.93 26.46 -1.46
C LEU A 114 -4.40 26.54 -1.74
N GLY A 115 -3.54 26.01 -0.86
CA GLY A 115 -2.08 26.11 -0.96
C GLY A 115 -1.40 25.00 -1.78
N ASN A 116 -1.89 23.76 -1.72
CA ASN A 116 -1.20 22.60 -2.31
C ASN A 116 -1.40 22.44 -3.82
N PHE A 117 -2.36 23.15 -4.41
CA PHE A 117 -2.66 23.08 -5.85
C PHE A 117 -1.63 23.81 -6.72
N LYS A 118 -0.83 24.73 -6.15
CA LYS A 118 0.19 25.48 -6.90
C LYS A 118 1.40 24.64 -7.30
N THR A 119 1.67 23.53 -6.60
CA THR A 119 2.82 22.66 -6.88
C THR A 119 2.51 21.61 -7.94
N PHE A 120 1.23 21.33 -8.20
CA PHE A 120 0.81 20.27 -9.14
C PHE A 120 1.23 20.53 -10.59
N PRO A 121 1.12 21.76 -11.15
CA PRO A 121 1.66 22.06 -12.47
C PRO A 121 3.17 21.82 -12.56
N TRP A 122 3.92 22.11 -11.49
CA TRP A 122 5.37 21.91 -11.45
C TRP A 122 5.76 20.42 -11.38
N ILE A 123 5.00 19.60 -10.66
CA ILE A 123 5.21 18.15 -10.63
C ILE A 123 4.94 17.54 -12.01
N LEU A 124 3.82 17.90 -12.65
CA LEU A 124 3.50 17.45 -14.00
C LEU A 124 4.54 17.92 -15.02
N TRP A 125 5.00 19.16 -14.91
CA TRP A 125 6.04 19.73 -15.76
C TRP A 125 7.36 18.96 -15.63
N ASN A 126 7.79 18.65 -14.41
CA ASN A 126 9.00 17.86 -14.19
C ASN A 126 8.84 16.42 -14.70
N LEU A 127 7.67 15.79 -14.50
CA LEU A 127 7.40 14.45 -15.03
C LEU A 127 7.44 14.41 -16.56
N TRP A 128 6.86 15.42 -17.21
CA TRP A 128 6.89 15.58 -18.65
C TRP A 128 8.32 15.78 -19.18
N LYS A 129 9.12 16.61 -18.50
CA LYS A 129 10.54 16.81 -18.85
C LYS A 129 11.33 15.51 -18.74
N SER A 130 11.27 14.80 -17.62
CA SER A 130 12.00 13.54 -17.44
C SER A 130 11.58 12.46 -18.43
N ARG A 131 10.28 12.38 -18.77
CA ARG A 131 9.81 11.47 -19.84
C ARG A 131 10.42 11.83 -21.19
N ASN A 132 10.41 13.11 -21.54
CA ASN A 132 10.96 13.54 -22.83
C ASN A 132 12.47 13.37 -22.87
N GLU A 133 13.18 13.68 -21.79
CA GLU A 133 14.61 13.41 -21.64
C GLU A 133 14.93 11.94 -21.92
N LEU A 134 14.20 10.99 -21.31
CA LEU A 134 14.36 9.56 -21.58
C LEU A 134 14.07 9.17 -23.05
N VAL A 135 13.04 9.76 -23.67
CA VAL A 135 12.69 9.48 -25.07
C VAL A 135 13.74 10.02 -26.03
N PHE A 136 14.31 11.20 -25.73
CA PHE A 136 15.25 11.91 -26.61
C PHE A 136 16.71 11.54 -26.36
N GLU A 137 17.08 11.05 -25.18
CA GLU A 137 18.39 10.45 -24.92
C GLU A 137 18.52 9.08 -25.59
N ASN A 138 17.46 8.27 -25.58
CA ASN A 138 17.45 6.94 -26.19
C ASN A 138 17.30 6.97 -27.74
N SER A 139 17.20 8.17 -28.34
CA SER A 139 17.17 8.37 -29.79
C SER A 139 18.41 9.09 -30.33
N ARG A 140 19.45 9.26 -29.50
CA ARG A 140 20.77 9.77 -29.89
C ARG A 140 21.89 8.71 -29.93
N SER A 141 21.57 7.43 -29.75
CA SER A 141 22.48 6.30 -29.96
C SER A 141 22.28 5.64 -31.32
#